data_AF-A0A2H3D640-F1
#
_entry.id   AF-A0A2H3D640-F1
#
_cell.length_a   1.000
_cell.length_b   1.000
_cell.length_c   1.000
_cell.angle_alpha   90.00
_cell.angle_beta   90.00
_cell.angle_gamma   90.00
#
_symmetry.space_group_name_H-M   'P 1'
#
loop_
_entity.id
_entity.type
_entity.pdbx_description
1 polymer ?
#
loop_
_entity_poly.entity_id
_entity_poly.type
_entity_poly.pdbx_seq_one_letter_code
_entity_poly.pdbx_strand_id
1 'polypeptide(L)'
;YTGRKPVILASLADTSCATFGVPCLLDQLNPLLGTSYTMNTPSLPSLLEDCITKEYDFGTAYSRLRAVWHTEDWNTVWDELRSCEAEDQKRRQNAVHGNGNVDAYRYPRRKHPHPISHAWVDENDRVDVWTPINGREWPVPIPKDANLDLIRIEMLNRSSEYVWLDVLCLRQKGGPREDLRAEEWKLDVPTIGQVYKWNTTHCYLSGLGRPLRVTEDYFDSDRCWFNRAWTLQEIGDLGYEICRVTPDGPLDAKPDKDGNYDTTVLMTFHQKLQGLKRLDHQTFDVLEEMRRQESTNLVDKIAGMASLLWSLRIPAYHESQSLEDAWTAFMNTASDHVRGDLFFKYPEPGNAGAKWRPSWNQVLEKS
;
A
#
# COMPACT_ATOMS: atom_id res chain seq x y z
N TYR A 1 2.44 0.36 -23.55
CA TYR A 1 2.80 -1.02 -23.15
C TYR A 1 3.64 -1.62 -24.26
N THR A 2 4.80 -2.19 -23.94
CA THR A 2 5.74 -2.74 -24.95
C THR A 2 5.88 -4.27 -24.89
N GLY A 3 5.16 -4.92 -23.97
CA GLY A 3 5.19 -6.37 -23.82
C GLY A 3 4.32 -7.12 -24.85
N ARG A 4 4.46 -8.45 -24.86
CA ARG A 4 3.74 -9.35 -25.78
C ARG A 4 2.51 -10.02 -25.15
N LYS A 5 2.31 -9.90 -23.83
CA LYS A 5 1.16 -10.51 -23.16
C LYS A 5 -0.10 -9.70 -23.48
N PRO A 6 -1.26 -10.35 -23.65
CA PRO A 6 -2.53 -9.63 -23.76
C PRO A 6 -2.75 -8.76 -22.52
N VAL A 7 -3.16 -7.51 -22.74
CA VAL A 7 -3.49 -6.56 -21.67
C VAL A 7 -4.89 -6.02 -21.91
N ILE A 8 -5.71 -5.98 -20.86
CA ILE A 8 -7.03 -5.36 -20.90
C ILE A 8 -6.83 -3.85 -21.09
N LEU A 9 -7.27 -3.29 -22.21
CA LEU A 9 -7.23 -1.84 -22.44
C LEU A 9 -8.07 -1.11 -21.39
N ALA A 10 -7.68 0.11 -21.02
CA ALA A 10 -8.43 0.93 -20.06
C ALA A 10 -9.88 1.14 -20.52
N SER A 11 -10.06 1.50 -21.79
CA SER A 11 -11.39 1.67 -22.39
C SER A 11 -12.25 0.40 -22.32
N LEU A 12 -11.65 -0.78 -22.45
CA LEU A 12 -12.35 -2.05 -22.30
C LEU A 12 -12.71 -2.28 -20.83
N ALA A 13 -11.75 -2.12 -19.92
CA ALA A 13 -11.93 -2.32 -18.48
C ALA A 13 -13.08 -1.46 -17.93
N ASP A 14 -13.20 -0.21 -18.37
CA ASP A 14 -14.22 0.74 -17.91
C ASP A 14 -15.57 0.56 -18.61
N THR A 15 -15.68 -0.31 -19.62
CA THR A 15 -16.94 -0.54 -20.33
C THR A 15 -17.87 -1.37 -19.45
N SER A 16 -19.10 -0.88 -19.23
CA SER A 16 -20.15 -1.62 -18.52
C SER A 16 -20.43 -2.97 -19.20
N CYS A 17 -20.52 -4.05 -18.41
CA CYS A 17 -20.86 -5.39 -18.88
C CYS A 17 -22.19 -5.40 -19.66
N ALA A 18 -23.14 -4.53 -19.31
CA ALA A 18 -24.43 -4.41 -19.98
C ALA A 18 -24.30 -4.02 -21.47
N THR A 19 -23.20 -3.38 -21.87
CA THR A 19 -22.95 -2.98 -23.27
C THR A 19 -22.69 -4.17 -24.19
N PHE A 20 -22.13 -5.26 -23.65
CA PHE A 20 -21.79 -6.45 -24.43
C PHE A 20 -22.96 -7.42 -24.54
N GLY A 21 -23.77 -7.54 -23.48
CA GLY A 21 -24.62 -8.71 -23.27
C GLY A 21 -23.80 -9.98 -22.98
N VAL A 22 -24.47 -11.04 -22.53
CA VAL A 22 -23.77 -12.24 -22.04
C VAL A 22 -22.84 -12.91 -23.09
N PRO A 23 -23.26 -13.15 -24.35
CA PRO A 23 -22.41 -13.84 -25.32
C PRO A 23 -21.14 -13.06 -25.64
N CYS A 24 -21.25 -11.76 -25.91
CA CYS A 24 -20.08 -10.94 -26.24
C CYS A 24 -19.16 -10.75 -25.03
N LEU A 25 -19.71 -10.70 -23.80
CA LEU A 25 -18.88 -10.67 -22.60
C LEU A 25 -18.00 -11.92 -22.48
N LEU A 26 -18.56 -13.10 -22.78
CA LEU A 26 -17.81 -14.35 -22.82
C LEU A 26 -16.72 -14.33 -23.90
N ASP A 27 -17.04 -13.82 -25.09
CA ASP A 27 -16.09 -13.70 -26.21
C ASP A 27 -14.89 -12.80 -25.87
N GLN A 28 -15.07 -11.78 -25.02
CA GLN A 28 -13.98 -10.94 -24.53
C GLN A 28 -13.15 -11.64 -23.45
N LEU A 29 -13.78 -12.39 -22.54
CA LEU A 29 -13.10 -13.05 -21.42
C LEU A 29 -12.27 -14.27 -21.85
N ASN A 30 -12.78 -15.09 -22.76
CA ASN A 30 -12.13 -16.32 -23.22
C ASN A 30 -10.68 -16.11 -23.70
N PRO A 31 -10.37 -15.17 -24.62
CA PRO A 31 -9.00 -14.93 -25.06
C PRO A 31 -8.07 -14.43 -23.95
N LEU A 32 -8.58 -13.62 -23.03
CA LEU A 32 -7.80 -13.06 -21.92
C LEU A 32 -7.46 -14.09 -20.86
N LEU A 33 -8.33 -15.08 -20.67
CA LEU A 33 -8.17 -16.15 -19.68
C LEU A 33 -7.68 -17.46 -20.32
N GLY A 34 -7.42 -17.47 -21.62
CA GLY A 34 -6.86 -18.62 -22.33
C GLY A 34 -7.81 -19.81 -22.43
N THR A 35 -9.11 -19.56 -22.53
CA THR A 35 -10.16 -20.59 -22.59
C THR A 35 -11.03 -20.45 -23.84
N SER A 36 -11.85 -21.47 -24.09
CA SER A 36 -12.83 -21.49 -25.18
C SER A 36 -14.19 -22.01 -24.68
N TYR A 37 -14.63 -21.50 -23.52
CA TYR A 37 -15.93 -21.86 -22.97
C TYR A 37 -17.06 -21.37 -23.89
N THR A 38 -18.21 -22.04 -23.79
CA THR A 38 -19.37 -21.72 -24.62
C THR A 38 -20.57 -21.38 -23.74
N MET A 39 -21.64 -20.87 -24.35
CA MET A 39 -22.92 -20.65 -23.66
C MET A 39 -23.57 -21.94 -23.13
N ASN A 40 -23.06 -23.12 -23.51
CA ASN A 40 -23.50 -24.41 -22.98
C ASN A 40 -22.74 -24.82 -21.70
N THR A 41 -21.71 -24.07 -21.30
CA THR A 41 -21.01 -24.33 -20.04
C THR A 41 -22.00 -24.10 -18.89
N PRO A 42 -22.23 -25.09 -18.00
CA PRO A 42 -23.17 -24.97 -16.89
C PRO A 42 -22.87 -23.71 -16.06
N SER A 43 -23.89 -23.05 -15.52
CA SER A 43 -23.80 -21.87 -14.63
C SER A 43 -23.09 -20.61 -15.16
N LEU A 44 -22.22 -20.71 -16.17
CA LEU A 44 -21.42 -19.61 -16.70
C LEU A 44 -22.30 -18.50 -17.30
N PRO A 45 -23.30 -18.77 -18.15
CA PRO A 45 -24.22 -17.74 -18.63
C PRO A 45 -24.88 -16.95 -17.49
N SER A 46 -25.37 -17.65 -16.46
CA SER A 46 -26.00 -17.01 -15.31
C SER A 46 -25.01 -16.17 -14.48
N LEU A 47 -23.76 -16.60 -14.39
CA LEU A 47 -22.70 -15.86 -13.71
C LEU A 47 -22.33 -14.56 -14.45
N LEU A 48 -22.32 -14.60 -15.78
CA LEU A 48 -22.11 -13.42 -16.61
C LEU A 48 -23.33 -12.47 -16.56
N GLU A 49 -24.55 -13.02 -16.52
CA GLU A 49 -25.79 -12.24 -16.32
C GLU A 49 -25.80 -11.53 -14.96
N ASP A 50 -25.29 -12.17 -13.90
CA ASP A 50 -25.15 -11.53 -12.58
C ASP A 50 -24.17 -10.36 -12.61
N CYS A 51 -23.07 -10.45 -13.37
CA CYS A 51 -22.15 -9.32 -13.55
C CYS A 51 -22.84 -8.13 -14.22
N ILE A 52 -23.72 -8.38 -15.20
CA ILE A 52 -24.53 -7.35 -15.86
C ILE A 52 -25.54 -6.76 -14.87
N THR A 53 -26.25 -7.62 -14.13
CA THR A 53 -27.28 -7.22 -13.16
C THR A 53 -26.70 -6.37 -12.03
N LYS A 54 -25.47 -6.66 -11.60
CA LYS A 54 -24.73 -5.88 -10.59
C LYS A 54 -24.05 -4.64 -11.16
N GLU A 55 -24.29 -4.32 -12.44
CA GLU A 55 -23.76 -3.15 -13.12
C GLU A 55 -22.22 -3.08 -13.12
N TYR A 56 -21.56 -4.23 -13.13
CA TYR A 56 -20.10 -4.27 -13.19
C TYR A 56 -19.58 -3.76 -14.53
N ASP A 57 -18.47 -3.04 -14.48
CA ASP A 57 -17.62 -2.88 -15.66
C ASP A 57 -16.81 -4.16 -15.93
N PHE A 58 -16.22 -4.22 -17.13
CA PHE A 58 -15.46 -5.37 -17.58
C PHE A 58 -14.26 -5.67 -16.67
N GLY A 59 -13.57 -4.65 -16.18
CA GLY A 59 -12.42 -4.80 -15.28
C GLY A 59 -12.80 -5.47 -13.97
N THR A 60 -13.92 -5.04 -13.39
CA THR A 60 -14.50 -5.60 -12.16
C THR A 60 -14.93 -7.04 -12.38
N ALA A 61 -15.66 -7.32 -13.45
CA ALA A 61 -16.08 -8.68 -13.81
C ALA A 61 -14.86 -9.60 -14.00
N TYR A 62 -13.87 -9.18 -14.80
CA TYR A 62 -12.63 -9.92 -14.99
C TYR A 62 -11.91 -10.20 -13.67
N SER A 63 -11.80 -9.20 -12.79
CA SER A 63 -11.08 -9.31 -11.52
C SER A 63 -11.69 -10.35 -10.57
N ARG A 64 -13.02 -10.47 -10.56
CA ARG A 64 -13.79 -11.44 -9.77
C ARG A 64 -13.75 -12.82 -10.40
N LEU A 65 -14.03 -12.90 -11.70
CA LEU A 65 -14.19 -14.18 -12.41
C LEU A 65 -12.87 -14.93 -12.58
N ARG A 66 -11.74 -14.23 -12.79
CA ARG A 66 -10.42 -14.88 -12.99
C ARG A 66 -10.01 -15.80 -11.85
N ALA A 67 -10.53 -15.60 -10.64
CA ALA A 67 -10.18 -16.40 -9.46
C ALA A 67 -10.77 -17.82 -9.52
N VAL A 68 -11.90 -17.99 -10.21
CA VAL A 68 -12.66 -19.25 -10.30
C VAL A 68 -12.80 -19.73 -11.75
N TRP A 69 -12.25 -18.99 -12.72
CA TRP A 69 -12.45 -19.23 -14.15
C TRP A 69 -11.99 -20.62 -14.62
N HIS A 70 -10.96 -21.17 -13.98
CA HIS A 70 -10.41 -22.49 -14.29
C HIS A 70 -10.93 -23.57 -13.33
N THR A 71 -12.12 -23.40 -12.74
CA THR A 71 -12.73 -24.42 -11.89
C THR A 71 -12.96 -25.73 -12.66
N GLU A 72 -12.83 -26.86 -11.96
CA GLU A 72 -13.09 -28.19 -12.50
C GLU A 72 -14.60 -28.46 -12.64
N ASP A 73 -15.43 -27.83 -11.78
CA ASP A 73 -16.88 -27.97 -11.78
C ASP A 73 -17.59 -26.62 -11.76
N TRP A 74 -18.13 -26.24 -12.92
CA TRP A 74 -18.92 -25.02 -13.06
C TRP A 74 -20.22 -25.02 -12.24
N ASN A 75 -20.70 -26.18 -11.77
CA ASN A 75 -21.88 -26.22 -10.90
C ASN A 75 -21.59 -25.68 -9.49
N THR A 76 -20.34 -25.75 -9.03
CA THR A 76 -19.91 -25.27 -7.70
C THR A 76 -19.33 -23.87 -7.71
N VAL A 77 -19.18 -23.22 -8.89
CA VAL A 77 -18.54 -21.90 -9.04
C VAL A 77 -19.15 -20.83 -8.12
N TRP A 78 -20.46 -20.89 -7.92
CA TRP A 78 -21.18 -19.96 -7.04
C TRP A 78 -20.84 -20.17 -5.58
N ASP A 79 -20.69 -21.43 -5.15
CA ASP A 79 -20.29 -21.77 -3.79
C ASP A 79 -18.83 -21.39 -3.54
N GLU A 80 -17.96 -21.56 -4.53
CA GLU A 80 -16.57 -21.13 -4.45
C GLU A 80 -16.45 -19.61 -4.27
N LEU A 81 -17.18 -18.83 -5.07
CA LEU A 81 -17.19 -17.36 -4.95
C LEU A 81 -17.70 -16.91 -3.58
N ARG A 82 -18.85 -17.46 -3.14
CA ARG A 82 -19.42 -17.16 -1.82
C ARG A 82 -18.49 -17.57 -0.68
N SER A 83 -17.85 -18.73 -0.79
CA SER A 83 -16.91 -19.24 0.20
C SER A 83 -15.68 -18.33 0.31
N CYS A 84 -15.13 -17.87 -0.81
CA CYS A 84 -14.01 -16.92 -0.81
C CYS A 84 -14.38 -15.58 -0.15
N GLU A 85 -15.55 -15.01 -0.47
CA GLU A 85 -16.04 -13.78 0.15
C GLU A 85 -16.27 -13.97 1.66
N ALA A 86 -16.92 -15.06 2.06
CA ALA A 86 -17.19 -15.38 3.47
C ALA A 86 -15.89 -15.64 4.26
N GLU A 87 -14.91 -16.29 3.65
CA GLU A 87 -13.61 -16.55 4.27
C GLU A 87 -12.82 -15.26 4.47
N ASP A 88 -12.78 -14.36 3.48
CA ASP A 88 -12.16 -13.03 3.60
C ASP A 88 -12.82 -12.20 4.71
N GLN A 89 -14.15 -12.16 4.74
CA GLN A 89 -14.89 -11.46 5.80
C GLN A 89 -14.62 -12.05 7.18
N LYS A 90 -14.62 -13.38 7.30
CA LYS A 90 -14.29 -14.08 8.55
C LYS A 90 -12.85 -13.81 8.98
N ARG A 91 -11.90 -13.76 8.05
CA ARG A 91 -10.49 -13.44 8.35
C ARG A 91 -10.37 -12.02 8.88
N ARG A 92 -11.01 -11.03 8.27
CA ARG A 92 -11.03 -9.63 8.74
C ARG A 92 -11.65 -9.51 10.13
N GLN A 93 -12.81 -10.12 10.35
CA GLN A 93 -13.48 -10.11 11.66
C GLN A 93 -12.63 -10.75 12.77
N ASN A 94 -11.90 -11.82 12.47
CA ASN A 94 -11.03 -12.50 13.42
C ASN A 94 -9.61 -11.92 13.49
N ALA A 95 -9.29 -10.91 12.69
CA ALA A 95 -7.97 -10.29 12.68
C ALA A 95 -7.78 -9.38 13.89
N VAL A 96 -8.85 -8.71 14.34
CA VAL A 96 -8.86 -7.88 15.55
C VAL A 96 -9.38 -8.73 16.72
N HIS A 97 -8.51 -9.03 17.68
CA HIS A 97 -8.88 -9.77 18.88
C HIS A 97 -9.64 -8.89 19.88
N GLY A 98 -10.42 -9.50 20.78
CA GLY A 98 -11.20 -8.78 21.79
C GLY A 98 -10.40 -7.92 22.78
N ASN A 99 -9.06 -8.07 22.80
CA ASN A 99 -8.15 -7.22 23.55
C ASN A 99 -7.56 -6.05 22.72
N GLY A 100 -8.04 -5.85 21.49
CA GLY A 100 -7.58 -4.80 20.58
C GLY A 100 -6.33 -5.14 19.76
N ASN A 101 -5.78 -6.35 19.86
CA ASN A 101 -4.59 -6.74 19.09
C ASN A 101 -4.95 -7.30 17.72
N VAL A 102 -4.15 -6.96 16.72
CA VAL A 102 -4.23 -7.39 15.34
C VAL A 102 -3.16 -8.44 15.04
N ASP A 103 -3.53 -9.51 14.34
CA ASP A 103 -2.57 -10.50 13.82
C ASP A 103 -1.90 -10.00 12.54
N ALA A 104 -0.62 -9.65 12.63
CA ALA A 104 0.11 -9.02 11.52
C ALA A 104 0.37 -9.99 10.35
N TYR A 105 0.29 -11.31 10.56
CA TYR A 105 0.69 -12.32 9.57
C TYR A 105 -0.48 -13.05 8.89
N ARG A 106 -1.72 -12.76 9.30
CA ARG A 106 -2.91 -13.39 8.68
C ARG A 106 -3.27 -12.86 7.29
N TYR A 107 -2.55 -11.84 6.81
CA TYR A 107 -2.63 -11.41 5.42
C TYR A 107 -1.43 -11.98 4.64
N PRO A 108 -1.69 -13.01 3.83
CA PRO A 108 -1.46 -12.77 2.41
C PRO A 108 -2.66 -13.16 1.56
N ARG A 109 -3.05 -12.23 0.69
CA ARG A 109 -3.80 -12.53 -0.54
C ARG A 109 -2.91 -13.50 -1.35
N ARG A 110 -3.52 -14.49 -2.02
CA ARG A 110 -2.88 -15.63 -2.72
C ARG A 110 -1.74 -15.28 -3.71
N LYS A 111 -1.51 -14.00 -4.01
CA LYS A 111 -0.34 -13.43 -4.73
C LYS A 111 0.09 -12.15 -4.02
N HIS A 112 1.39 -11.97 -3.78
CA HIS A 112 1.95 -10.73 -3.23
C HIS A 112 2.03 -9.66 -4.34
N PRO A 113 1.21 -8.60 -4.30
CA PRO A 113 1.27 -7.54 -5.29
C PRO A 113 2.58 -6.75 -5.17
N HIS A 114 3.00 -6.11 -6.25
CA HIS A 114 4.05 -5.11 -6.22
C HIS A 114 3.52 -3.84 -5.56
N PRO A 115 4.10 -3.39 -4.45
CA PRO A 115 3.66 -2.17 -3.80
C PRO A 115 4.15 -0.94 -4.57
N ILE A 116 3.30 0.09 -4.65
CA ILE A 116 3.70 1.43 -5.06
C ILE A 116 3.81 2.30 -3.82
N SER A 117 4.98 2.92 -3.65
CA SER A 117 5.20 3.99 -2.69
C SER A 117 5.27 5.32 -3.44
N HIS A 118 4.74 6.40 -2.85
CA HIS A 118 4.79 7.71 -3.50
C HIS A 118 4.85 8.86 -2.50
N ALA A 119 5.48 9.96 -2.92
CA ALA A 119 5.36 11.22 -2.20
C ALA A 119 3.93 11.75 -2.30
N TRP A 120 3.53 12.51 -1.29
CA TRP A 120 2.31 13.28 -1.35
C TRP A 120 2.62 14.65 -1.97
N VAL A 121 1.72 15.16 -2.81
CA VAL A 121 1.86 16.52 -3.39
C VAL A 121 1.05 17.53 -2.57
N ASP A 122 1.14 18.83 -2.86
CA ASP A 122 0.31 19.83 -2.18
C ASP A 122 -1.20 19.54 -2.34
N GLU A 123 -2.05 19.94 -1.40
CA GLU A 123 -3.50 19.69 -1.50
C GLU A 123 -4.09 20.44 -2.70
N ASN A 124 -3.56 21.62 -3.01
CA ASN A 124 -3.94 22.39 -4.19
C ASN A 124 -3.48 21.72 -5.49
N ASP A 125 -2.55 20.78 -5.43
CA ASP A 125 -2.05 20.01 -6.57
C ASP A 125 -2.71 18.63 -6.70
N ARG A 126 -3.66 18.29 -5.81
CA ARG A 126 -4.41 17.04 -5.85
C ARG A 126 -5.78 17.20 -6.51
N VAL A 127 -6.31 16.09 -6.97
CA VAL A 127 -7.69 15.91 -7.39
C VAL A 127 -8.22 14.61 -6.82
N ASP A 128 -9.47 14.65 -6.36
CA ASP A 128 -10.21 13.49 -5.89
C ASP A 128 -10.88 12.79 -7.06
N VAL A 129 -10.38 11.61 -7.42
CA VAL A 129 -10.89 10.83 -8.55
C VAL A 129 -11.79 9.71 -8.05
N TRP A 130 -12.98 9.59 -8.64
CA TRP A 130 -13.91 8.49 -8.39
C TRP A 130 -13.67 7.36 -9.38
N THR A 131 -13.28 6.21 -8.87
CA THR A 131 -12.84 5.07 -9.68
C THR A 131 -13.67 3.82 -9.38
N PRO A 132 -13.92 2.96 -10.38
CA PRO A 132 -14.55 1.68 -10.14
C PRO A 132 -13.64 0.69 -9.38
N ILE A 133 -12.32 0.90 -9.36
CA ILE A 133 -11.34 0.00 -8.72
C ILE A 133 -11.63 -0.21 -7.23
N ASN A 134 -12.07 0.84 -6.53
CA ASN A 134 -12.50 0.80 -5.13
C ASN A 134 -14.02 0.82 -4.99
N GLY A 135 -14.76 0.38 -6.01
CA GLY A 135 -16.22 0.36 -6.02
C GLY A 135 -16.88 1.74 -5.96
N ARG A 136 -16.14 2.83 -6.25
CA ARG A 136 -16.59 4.22 -6.04
C ARG A 136 -17.03 4.49 -4.60
N GLU A 137 -16.44 3.79 -3.64
CA GLU A 137 -16.81 3.94 -2.22
C GLU A 137 -16.13 5.14 -1.55
N TRP A 138 -14.97 5.57 -2.04
CA TRP A 138 -14.28 6.78 -1.55
C TRP A 138 -13.55 7.50 -2.70
N PRO A 139 -13.34 8.82 -2.60
CA PRO A 139 -12.49 9.55 -3.54
C PRO A 139 -11.03 9.13 -3.40
N VAL A 140 -10.31 9.06 -4.52
CA VAL A 140 -8.89 8.69 -4.56
C VAL A 140 -8.06 9.95 -4.82
N PRO A 141 -7.36 10.48 -3.82
CA PRO A 141 -6.58 11.70 -3.96
C PRO A 141 -5.28 11.40 -4.72
N ILE A 142 -5.16 11.92 -5.94
CA ILE A 142 -3.95 11.80 -6.77
C ILE A 142 -3.51 13.18 -7.29
N PRO A 143 -2.25 13.36 -7.73
CA PRO A 143 -1.85 14.61 -8.38
C PRO A 143 -2.72 14.93 -9.60
N LYS A 144 -3.03 16.21 -9.83
CA LYS A 144 -3.88 16.68 -10.95
C LYS A 144 -3.39 16.25 -12.33
N ASP A 145 -2.08 16.09 -12.46
CA ASP A 145 -1.35 15.67 -13.66
C ASP A 145 -1.04 14.16 -13.69
N ALA A 146 -1.49 13.40 -12.68
CA ALA A 146 -1.35 11.95 -12.65
C ALA A 146 -2.45 11.27 -13.47
N ASN A 147 -2.11 10.10 -14.04
CA ASN A 147 -3.04 9.25 -14.75
C ASN A 147 -2.80 7.79 -14.36
N LEU A 148 -3.82 7.15 -13.77
CA LEU A 148 -3.75 5.77 -13.28
C LEU A 148 -3.47 4.76 -14.41
N ASP A 149 -3.92 5.01 -15.65
CA ASP A 149 -3.60 4.15 -16.78
C ASP A 149 -2.14 4.24 -17.20
N LEU A 150 -1.54 5.43 -17.14
CA LEU A 150 -0.12 5.58 -17.42
C LEU A 150 0.74 4.92 -16.35
N ILE A 151 0.31 4.97 -15.08
CA ILE A 151 0.95 4.25 -13.97
C ILE A 151 0.83 2.74 -14.21
N ARG A 152 -0.38 2.26 -14.54
CA ARG A 152 -0.62 0.85 -14.88
C ARG A 152 0.26 0.38 -16.04
N ILE A 153 0.38 1.16 -17.11
CA ILE A 153 1.26 0.85 -18.25
C ILE A 153 2.72 0.78 -17.81
N GLU A 154 3.18 1.69 -16.96
CA GLU A 154 4.54 1.63 -16.41
C GLU A 154 4.77 0.35 -15.61
N MET A 155 3.83 -0.03 -14.74
CA MET A 155 3.92 -1.26 -13.95
C MET A 155 3.91 -2.52 -14.84
N LEU A 156 3.06 -2.55 -15.87
CA LEU A 156 3.03 -3.66 -16.83
C LEU A 156 4.33 -3.79 -17.64
N ASN A 157 4.97 -2.67 -18.00
CA ASN A 157 6.28 -2.71 -18.65
C ASN A 157 7.38 -3.25 -17.74
N ARG A 158 7.20 -3.20 -16.41
CA ARG A 158 8.06 -3.81 -15.39
C ARG A 158 7.64 -5.24 -15.02
N SER A 159 6.71 -5.84 -15.76
CA SER A 159 6.13 -7.17 -15.49
C SER A 159 5.33 -7.28 -14.19
N SER A 160 4.94 -6.14 -13.60
CA SER A 160 4.14 -6.06 -12.38
C SER A 160 2.65 -6.13 -12.70
N GLU A 161 2.11 -7.36 -12.85
CA GLU A 161 0.70 -7.60 -13.22
C GLU A 161 -0.29 -7.31 -12.08
N TYR A 162 0.19 -7.38 -10.83
CA TYR A 162 -0.59 -7.14 -9.62
C TYR A 162 0.12 -6.08 -8.81
N VAL A 163 -0.59 -5.00 -8.50
CA VAL A 163 -0.04 -3.84 -7.83
C VAL A 163 -0.91 -3.46 -6.65
N TRP A 164 -0.29 -2.99 -5.58
CA TRP A 164 -0.97 -2.40 -4.44
C TRP A 164 -0.64 -0.91 -4.38
N LEU A 165 -1.68 -0.10 -4.20
CA LEU A 165 -1.58 1.35 -4.06
C LEU A 165 -2.50 1.75 -2.91
N ASP A 166 -1.93 2.39 -1.89
CA ASP A 166 -2.58 2.75 -0.63
C ASP A 166 -3.85 3.59 -0.85
N VAL A 167 -3.80 4.64 -1.67
CA VAL A 167 -4.94 5.53 -1.93
C VAL A 167 -6.12 4.81 -2.60
N LEU A 168 -5.87 3.68 -3.27
CA LEU A 168 -6.91 2.81 -3.85
C LEU A 168 -7.38 1.72 -2.89
N CYS A 169 -6.51 1.26 -1.99
CA CYS A 169 -6.73 0.05 -1.18
C CYS A 169 -7.16 0.33 0.25
N LEU A 170 -6.89 1.53 0.77
CA LEU A 170 -7.33 2.00 2.08
C LEU A 170 -8.45 3.01 1.87
N ARG A 171 -9.52 2.88 2.67
CA ARG A 171 -10.61 3.87 2.64
C ARG A 171 -10.07 5.24 2.97
N GLN A 172 -10.20 6.16 2.02
CA GLN A 172 -9.79 7.55 2.16
C GLN A 172 -10.92 8.37 2.79
N LYS A 173 -10.58 9.56 3.28
CA LYS A 173 -11.56 10.47 3.87
C LYS A 173 -12.61 10.89 2.84
N GLY A 174 -13.87 10.71 3.20
CA GLY A 174 -15.02 11.16 2.44
C GLY A 174 -15.68 10.07 1.59
N GLY A 175 -16.81 10.43 1.01
CA GLY A 175 -17.62 9.52 0.20
C GLY A 175 -18.62 8.68 0.99
N PRO A 176 -19.32 7.77 0.28
CA PRO A 176 -20.25 6.85 0.90
C PRO A 176 -19.57 6.00 1.97
N ARG A 177 -20.30 5.74 3.06
CA ARG A 177 -19.84 4.85 4.14
C ARG A 177 -18.55 5.29 4.83
N GLU A 178 -18.30 6.59 4.93
CA GLU A 178 -17.25 7.16 5.79
C GLU A 178 -17.32 6.63 7.25
N ASP A 179 -18.50 6.22 7.72
CA ASP A 179 -18.70 5.54 9.01
C ASP A 179 -17.83 4.29 9.18
N LEU A 180 -17.46 3.62 8.09
CA LEU A 180 -16.63 2.42 8.11
C LEU A 180 -15.13 2.71 8.22
N ARG A 181 -14.68 3.94 7.90
CA ARG A 181 -13.25 4.23 7.78
C ARG A 181 -12.50 3.97 9.08
N ALA A 182 -13.04 4.45 10.19
CA ALA A 182 -12.44 4.24 11.51
C ALA A 182 -12.39 2.76 11.90
N GLU A 183 -13.38 1.95 11.50
CA GLU A 183 -13.41 0.51 11.78
C GLU A 183 -12.44 -0.28 10.90
N GLU A 184 -12.37 0.02 9.60
CA GLU A 184 -11.43 -0.60 8.67
C GLU A 184 -9.98 -0.24 9.05
N TRP A 185 -9.72 1.02 9.42
CA TRP A 185 -8.39 1.49 9.79
C TRP A 185 -7.82 0.82 11.04
N LYS A 186 -8.65 0.30 11.95
CA LYS A 186 -8.17 -0.49 13.11
C LYS A 186 -7.29 -1.65 12.66
N LEU A 187 -7.61 -2.27 11.53
CA LEU A 187 -6.91 -3.42 10.95
C LEU A 187 -5.94 -3.00 9.84
N ASP A 188 -6.41 -2.18 8.91
CA ASP A 188 -5.69 -1.96 7.66
C ASP A 188 -4.44 -1.11 7.88
N VAL A 189 -4.56 0.05 8.54
CA VAL A 189 -3.43 0.97 8.81
C VAL A 189 -2.23 0.28 9.48
N PRO A 190 -2.38 -0.49 10.57
CA PRO A 190 -1.22 -1.10 11.21
C PRO A 190 -0.66 -2.28 10.39
N THR A 191 -1.43 -2.88 9.47
CA THR A 191 -0.97 -4.03 8.67
C THR A 191 -0.37 -3.66 7.31
N ILE A 192 -0.50 -2.41 6.84
CA ILE A 192 -0.05 -2.01 5.49
C ILE A 192 1.43 -2.27 5.24
N GLY A 193 2.29 -2.12 6.26
CA GLY A 193 3.73 -2.34 6.13
C GLY A 193 4.09 -3.77 5.71
N GLN A 194 3.20 -4.74 5.96
CA GLN A 194 3.40 -6.14 5.51
C GLN A 194 3.31 -6.29 4.00
N VAL A 195 2.57 -5.41 3.32
CA VAL A 195 2.45 -5.43 1.86
C VAL A 195 3.79 -5.09 1.21
N TYR A 196 4.57 -4.21 1.84
CA TYR A 196 5.84 -3.74 1.31
C TYR A 196 6.98 -4.76 1.44
N LYS A 197 6.84 -5.79 2.27
CA LYS A 197 7.95 -6.72 2.58
C LYS A 197 8.32 -7.64 1.42
N TRP A 198 7.32 -8.19 0.75
CA TRP A 198 7.48 -9.41 -0.06
C TRP A 198 7.83 -9.17 -1.53
N ASN A 199 7.84 -7.91 -1.98
CA ASN A 199 8.09 -7.59 -3.38
C ASN A 199 8.87 -6.27 -3.52
N THR A 200 9.46 -6.05 -4.69
CA THR A 200 10.17 -4.80 -5.01
C THR A 200 9.18 -3.64 -4.99
N THR A 201 9.52 -2.58 -4.26
CA THR A 201 8.66 -1.39 -4.16
C THR A 201 8.94 -0.41 -5.30
N HIS A 202 7.89 0.05 -5.95
CA HIS A 202 7.98 1.03 -7.03
C HIS A 202 7.74 2.44 -6.47
N CYS A 203 8.80 3.26 -6.41
CA CYS A 203 8.79 4.54 -5.70
C CYS A 203 8.64 5.73 -6.64
N TYR A 204 7.59 6.53 -6.46
CA TYR A 204 7.41 7.83 -7.10
C TYR A 204 7.82 8.96 -6.14
N LEU A 205 9.09 9.33 -6.14
CA LEU A 205 9.66 10.24 -5.14
C LEU A 205 9.17 11.70 -5.27
N SER A 206 8.72 12.12 -6.45
CA SER A 206 8.19 13.48 -6.71
C SER A 206 6.65 13.55 -6.77
N GLY A 207 5.98 12.48 -6.36
CA GLY A 207 4.52 12.35 -6.38
C GLY A 207 4.03 11.30 -7.36
N LEU A 208 2.93 10.62 -7.02
CA LEU A 208 2.39 9.50 -7.79
C LEU A 208 2.23 9.84 -9.28
N GLY A 209 2.86 9.06 -10.16
CA GLY A 209 2.79 9.25 -11.62
C GLY A 209 3.63 10.40 -12.18
N ARG A 210 4.30 11.23 -11.35
CA ARG A 210 5.10 12.38 -11.80
C ARG A 210 6.55 11.99 -12.14
N PRO A 211 7.18 12.66 -13.12
CA PRO A 211 8.63 12.62 -13.36
C PRO A 211 9.43 12.85 -12.09
N LEU A 212 10.50 12.08 -11.89
CA LEU A 212 11.46 12.35 -10.83
C LEU A 212 12.13 13.71 -11.10
N ARG A 213 11.99 14.63 -10.15
CA ARG A 213 12.59 15.97 -10.15
C ARG A 213 13.14 16.27 -8.77
N VAL A 214 14.37 16.77 -8.74
CA VAL A 214 15.07 17.22 -7.53
C VAL A 214 15.38 18.71 -7.73
N THR A 215 14.46 19.56 -7.29
CA THR A 215 14.59 21.03 -7.28
C THR A 215 15.32 21.48 -6.03
N GLU A 216 15.79 22.74 -5.97
CA GLU A 216 16.49 23.30 -4.81
C GLU A 216 15.70 23.13 -3.49
N ASP A 217 14.37 23.25 -3.55
CA ASP A 217 13.42 23.14 -2.44
C ASP A 217 12.92 21.70 -2.18
N TYR A 218 13.49 20.69 -2.83
CA TYR A 218 12.96 19.32 -2.81
C TYR A 218 12.82 18.72 -1.40
N PHE A 219 13.72 19.06 -0.48
CA PHE A 219 13.71 18.57 0.91
C PHE A 219 12.94 19.48 1.88
N ASP A 220 12.50 20.66 1.45
CA ASP A 220 11.85 21.64 2.31
C ASP A 220 10.38 21.27 2.62
N SER A 221 9.81 20.37 1.83
CA SER A 221 8.44 19.90 2.02
C SER A 221 8.37 18.74 3.01
N ASP A 222 7.50 18.85 4.02
CA ASP A 222 7.12 17.73 4.90
C ASP A 222 6.50 16.55 4.13
N ARG A 223 6.07 16.80 2.89
CA ARG A 223 5.48 15.78 1.99
C ARG A 223 6.52 15.11 1.10
N CYS A 224 7.78 15.57 1.13
CA CYS A 224 8.91 14.93 0.48
C CYS A 224 8.98 13.46 0.90
N TRP A 225 9.23 12.57 -0.06
CA TRP A 225 9.25 11.13 0.20
C TRP A 225 10.21 10.74 1.35
N PHE A 226 11.38 11.38 1.42
CA PHE A 226 12.40 11.10 2.43
C PHE A 226 12.11 11.65 3.82
N ASN A 227 11.08 12.49 3.95
CA ASN A 227 10.71 13.13 5.20
C ASN A 227 9.48 12.49 5.84
N ARG A 228 8.83 11.49 5.23
CA ARG A 228 7.57 10.94 5.74
C ARG A 228 7.77 9.73 6.64
N ALA A 229 7.05 9.70 7.76
CA ALA A 229 7.08 8.57 8.70
C ALA A 229 6.65 7.26 8.05
N TRP A 230 5.62 7.33 7.21
CA TRP A 230 5.09 6.18 6.51
C TRP A 230 6.08 5.56 5.53
N THR A 231 6.93 6.35 4.86
CA THR A 231 7.83 5.81 3.82
C THR A 231 8.96 4.96 4.39
N LEU A 232 9.26 5.07 5.69
CA LEU A 232 10.25 4.21 6.35
C LEU A 232 9.90 2.72 6.27
N GLN A 233 8.61 2.37 6.39
CA GLN A 233 8.15 0.98 6.27
C GLN A 233 7.87 0.55 4.81
N GLU A 234 8.04 1.45 3.85
CA GLU A 234 7.72 1.22 2.43
C GLU A 234 8.93 0.76 1.61
N ILE A 235 10.04 0.40 2.27
CA ILE A 235 11.19 -0.24 1.63
C ILE A 235 11.18 -1.74 1.95
N GLY A 236 10.92 -2.54 0.91
CA GLY A 236 10.80 -3.99 0.99
C GLY A 236 12.11 -4.76 1.12
N ASP A 237 12.02 -6.06 1.42
CA ASP A 237 13.18 -6.96 1.50
C ASP A 237 13.85 -7.16 0.13
N LEU A 238 13.07 -7.02 -0.95
CA LEU A 238 13.57 -7.08 -2.33
C LEU A 238 14.00 -5.70 -2.87
N GLY A 239 14.09 -4.69 -1.99
CA GLY A 239 14.51 -3.34 -2.34
C GLY A 239 13.43 -2.51 -3.05
N TYR A 240 13.89 -1.53 -3.82
CA TYR A 240 13.03 -0.55 -4.48
C TYR A 240 13.52 -0.22 -5.89
N GLU A 241 12.59 0.30 -6.70
CA GLU A 241 12.85 0.85 -8.03
C GLU A 241 12.25 2.24 -8.12
N ILE A 242 13.05 3.20 -8.58
CA ILE A 242 12.55 4.55 -8.81
C ILE A 242 11.73 4.58 -10.11
N CYS A 243 10.53 5.15 -10.01
CA CYS A 243 9.61 5.33 -11.12
C CYS A 243 9.82 6.67 -11.82
N ARG A 244 9.37 6.75 -13.07
CA ARG A 244 9.39 8.00 -13.85
C ARG A 244 10.77 8.67 -13.93
N VAL A 245 11.81 7.83 -14.06
CA VAL A 245 13.17 8.28 -14.34
C VAL A 245 13.20 8.90 -15.74
N THR A 246 13.88 10.03 -15.87
CA THR A 246 14.04 10.74 -17.14
C THR A 246 15.51 10.67 -17.57
N PRO A 247 15.81 10.54 -18.88
CA PRO A 247 17.17 10.67 -19.38
C PRO A 247 17.77 12.02 -18.98
N ASP A 248 19.04 12.01 -18.59
CA ASP A 248 19.77 13.20 -18.09
C ASP A 248 19.11 13.79 -16.82
N GLY A 249 18.29 12.98 -16.13
CA GLY A 249 17.60 13.35 -14.91
C GLY A 249 18.47 13.18 -13.65
N PRO A 250 17.88 13.35 -12.45
CA PRO A 250 18.62 13.32 -11.20
C PRO A 250 19.40 12.04 -10.93
N LEU A 251 18.97 10.89 -11.47
CA LEU A 251 19.69 9.62 -11.30
C LEU A 251 20.87 9.44 -12.25
N ASP A 252 20.88 10.15 -13.39
CA ASP A 252 21.94 10.09 -14.39
C ASP A 252 23.07 11.10 -14.11
N ALA A 253 22.82 12.03 -13.18
CA ALA A 253 23.82 13.01 -12.72
C ALA A 253 25.07 12.28 -12.21
N LYS A 254 26.24 12.70 -12.69
CA LYS A 254 27.52 12.11 -12.28
C LYS A 254 28.25 13.06 -11.35
N PRO A 255 28.84 12.55 -10.27
CA PRO A 255 29.71 13.38 -9.45
C PRO A 255 30.98 13.75 -10.22
N ASP A 256 31.60 14.84 -9.81
CA ASP A 256 32.94 15.23 -10.24
C ASP A 256 34.02 14.26 -9.71
N LYS A 257 35.29 14.58 -9.97
CA LYS A 257 36.43 13.75 -9.56
C LYS A 257 36.58 13.62 -8.04
N ASP A 258 36.01 14.56 -7.29
CA ASP A 258 36.08 14.63 -5.84
C ASP A 258 34.81 14.04 -5.19
N GLY A 259 33.85 13.57 -5.99
CA GLY A 259 32.61 12.97 -5.51
C GLY A 259 31.45 13.96 -5.33
N ASN A 260 31.61 15.22 -5.72
CA ASN A 260 30.60 16.26 -5.54
C ASN A 260 29.65 16.35 -6.74
N TYR A 261 28.40 16.73 -6.49
CA TYR A 261 27.42 16.98 -7.54
C TYR A 261 27.29 18.48 -7.81
N ASP A 262 26.71 18.83 -8.96
CA ASP A 262 26.53 20.22 -9.41
C ASP A 262 25.79 21.10 -8.38
N THR A 263 24.88 20.51 -7.61
CA THR A 263 24.13 21.20 -6.55
C THR A 263 24.19 20.44 -5.24
N THR A 264 24.14 21.18 -4.13
CA THR A 264 24.05 20.61 -2.77
C THR A 264 22.82 19.70 -2.65
N VAL A 265 21.69 20.08 -3.26
CA VAL A 265 20.47 19.29 -3.21
C VAL A 265 20.61 17.94 -3.91
N LEU A 266 21.31 17.89 -5.06
CA LEU A 266 21.61 16.62 -5.74
C LEU A 266 22.57 15.76 -4.91
N MET A 267 23.59 16.37 -4.30
CA MET A 267 24.49 15.65 -3.40
C MET A 267 23.72 15.01 -2.23
N THR A 268 22.85 15.78 -1.56
CA THR A 268 22.00 15.26 -0.47
C THR A 268 21.04 14.19 -0.97
N PHE A 269 20.48 14.33 -2.18
CA PHE A 269 19.63 13.32 -2.80
C PHE A 269 20.35 12.00 -3.01
N HIS A 270 21.54 12.00 -3.61
CA HIS A 270 22.31 10.77 -3.80
C HIS A 270 22.79 10.17 -2.48
N GLN A 271 23.16 10.99 -1.49
CA GLN A 271 23.52 10.50 -0.15
C GLN A 271 22.32 9.81 0.53
N LYS A 272 21.14 10.43 0.53
CA LYS A 272 19.91 9.83 1.08
C LYS A 272 19.52 8.56 0.32
N LEU A 273 19.65 8.54 -1.00
CA LEU A 273 19.34 7.37 -1.82
C LEU A 273 20.31 6.20 -1.57
N GLN A 274 21.61 6.47 -1.42
CA GLN A 274 22.60 5.46 -1.03
C GLN A 274 22.39 4.92 0.39
N GLY A 275 21.94 5.79 1.31
CA GLY A 275 21.56 5.41 2.66
C GLY A 275 20.22 4.67 2.73
N LEU A 276 19.42 4.67 1.66
CA LEU A 276 18.10 4.08 1.63
C LEU A 276 18.21 2.56 1.61
N LYS A 277 18.03 1.97 2.78
CA LYS A 277 17.94 0.53 3.02
C LYS A 277 16.75 0.28 3.92
N ARG A 278 16.22 -0.94 3.88
CA ARG A 278 15.23 -1.35 4.86
C ARG A 278 15.83 -1.23 6.27
N LEU A 279 15.11 -0.53 7.15
CA LEU A 279 15.46 -0.45 8.56
C LEU A 279 14.99 -1.74 9.22
N ASP A 280 15.91 -2.67 9.44
CA ASP A 280 15.60 -3.92 10.12
C ASP A 280 16.20 -3.96 11.53
N HIS A 281 15.35 -4.30 12.49
CA HIS A 281 15.69 -4.95 13.77
C HIS A 281 16.62 -4.21 14.74
N GLN A 282 17.05 -2.99 14.43
CA GLN A 282 17.79 -2.14 15.35
C GLN A 282 16.84 -1.16 16.01
N THR A 283 16.46 -1.48 17.26
CA THR A 283 15.44 -0.73 18.01
C THR A 283 15.74 0.77 18.04
N PHE A 284 16.98 1.16 18.32
CA PHE A 284 17.36 2.57 18.44
C PHE A 284 17.46 3.29 17.09
N ASP A 285 18.01 2.66 16.05
CA ASP A 285 18.02 3.23 14.69
C ASP A 285 16.60 3.54 14.20
N VAL A 286 15.66 2.62 14.42
CA VAL A 286 14.25 2.83 14.04
C VAL A 286 13.63 3.97 14.82
N LEU A 287 13.90 4.07 16.13
CA LEU A 287 13.39 5.16 16.97
C LEU A 287 13.98 6.52 16.55
N GLU A 288 15.28 6.57 16.27
CA GLU A 288 15.99 7.77 15.83
C GLU A 288 15.47 8.24 14.47
N GLU A 289 15.34 7.33 13.51
CA GLU A 289 14.83 7.67 12.17
C GLU A 289 13.36 8.07 12.24
N MET A 290 12.49 7.31 12.90
CA MET A 290 11.06 7.65 13.02
C MET A 290 10.84 9.00 13.72
N ARG A 291 11.69 9.35 14.69
CA ARG A 291 11.64 10.66 15.35
C ARG A 291 11.82 11.80 14.36
N ARG A 292 12.78 11.67 13.43
CA ARG A 292 13.13 12.69 12.42
C ARG A 292 12.09 12.87 11.32
N GLN A 293 11.22 11.88 11.10
CA GLN A 293 10.23 11.94 10.05
C GLN A 293 9.02 12.81 10.41
N GLU A 294 8.32 13.32 9.41
CA GLU A 294 7.06 14.03 9.48
C GLU A 294 5.85 13.09 9.35
N SER A 295 4.77 13.38 10.07
CA SER A 295 3.52 12.64 9.96
C SER A 295 2.31 13.55 10.11
N THR A 296 1.25 13.27 9.33
CA THR A 296 -0.02 14.02 9.42
C THR A 296 -0.68 13.82 10.78
N ASN A 297 -0.71 12.58 11.26
CA ASN A 297 -1.11 12.24 12.62
C ASN A 297 0.09 11.66 13.36
N LEU A 298 0.36 12.12 14.59
CA LEU A 298 1.49 11.64 15.38
C LEU A 298 1.36 10.16 15.79
N VAL A 299 0.13 9.62 15.86
CA VAL A 299 -0.12 8.19 16.11
C VAL A 299 0.43 7.32 14.97
N ASP A 300 0.52 7.86 13.74
CA ASP A 300 1.04 7.15 12.57
C ASP A 300 2.49 6.70 12.75
N LYS A 301 3.30 7.50 13.46
CA LYS A 301 4.69 7.13 13.77
C LYS A 301 4.73 5.84 14.58
N ILE A 302 3.84 5.69 15.55
CA ILE A 302 3.76 4.50 16.41
C ILE A 302 3.27 3.30 15.60
N ALA A 303 2.25 3.50 14.74
CA ALA A 303 1.75 2.44 13.87
C ALA A 303 2.80 1.95 12.86
N GLY A 304 3.51 2.86 12.19
CA GLY A 304 4.57 2.53 11.23
C GLY A 304 5.75 1.78 11.87
N MET A 305 6.14 2.16 13.10
CA MET A 305 7.19 1.44 13.83
C MET A 305 6.83 -0.01 14.13
N ALA A 306 5.55 -0.32 14.33
CA ALA A 306 5.13 -1.67 14.65
C ALA A 306 5.46 -2.66 13.51
N SER A 307 5.44 -2.18 12.26
CA SER A 307 5.90 -2.94 11.09
C SER A 307 7.43 -3.13 11.08
N LEU A 308 8.18 -2.05 11.33
CA LEU A 308 9.65 -2.02 11.30
C LEU A 308 10.28 -2.90 12.39
N LEU A 309 9.71 -2.88 13.59
CA LEU A 309 10.21 -3.61 14.76
C LEU A 309 9.70 -5.05 14.86
N TRP A 310 9.11 -5.58 13.77
CA TRP A 310 8.68 -6.97 13.59
C TRP A 310 7.87 -7.51 14.77
N SER A 311 6.70 -6.93 15.01
CA SER A 311 5.78 -7.49 15.99
C SER A 311 4.83 -8.50 15.35
N LEU A 312 4.71 -9.70 15.93
CA LEU A 312 3.75 -10.73 15.49
C LEU A 312 2.30 -10.28 15.71
N ARG A 313 2.09 -9.46 16.74
CA ARG A 313 0.81 -8.84 17.06
C ARG A 313 1.00 -7.34 17.16
N ILE A 314 0.11 -6.57 16.57
CA ILE A 314 0.20 -5.10 16.57
C ILE A 314 -1.09 -4.55 17.18
N PRO A 315 -1.06 -3.41 17.89
CA PRO A 315 -2.27 -2.81 18.41
C PRO A 315 -3.18 -2.35 17.26
N ALA A 316 -4.50 -2.40 17.48
CA ALA A 316 -5.45 -1.76 16.59
C ALA A 316 -5.19 -0.25 16.54
N TYR A 317 -5.33 0.32 15.35
CA TYR A 317 -5.12 1.75 15.14
C TYR A 317 -6.37 2.56 15.48
N HIS A 318 -6.17 3.65 16.19
CA HIS A 318 -7.21 4.60 16.57
C HIS A 318 -6.67 6.02 16.41
N GLU A 319 -7.19 6.78 15.44
CA GLU A 319 -6.70 8.14 15.15
C GLU A 319 -6.76 9.08 16.36
N SER A 320 -7.77 8.90 17.22
CA SER A 320 -8.03 9.73 18.40
C SER A 320 -7.32 9.26 19.66
N GLN A 321 -6.49 8.20 19.58
CA GLN A 321 -5.79 7.68 20.75
C GLN A 321 -4.68 8.64 21.19
N SER A 322 -4.45 8.73 22.50
CA SER A 322 -3.31 9.48 23.00
C SER A 322 -2.01 8.79 22.59
N LEU A 323 -0.94 9.56 22.37
CA LEU A 323 0.34 9.00 21.92
C LEU A 323 0.93 8.02 22.93
N GLU A 324 0.82 8.31 24.24
CA GLU A 324 1.32 7.39 25.26
C GLU A 324 0.48 6.12 25.35
N ASP A 325 -0.84 6.18 25.13
CA ASP A 325 -1.68 4.98 25.11
C ASP A 325 -1.36 4.11 23.89
N ALA A 326 -1.16 4.71 22.72
CA ALA A 326 -0.75 4.01 21.50
C ALA A 326 0.64 3.36 21.68
N TRP A 327 1.60 4.11 22.24
CA TRP A 327 2.94 3.62 22.55
C TRP A 327 2.89 2.48 23.58
N THR A 328 2.08 2.62 24.62
CA THR A 328 1.84 1.58 25.62
C THR A 328 1.26 0.31 24.99
N ALA A 329 0.25 0.46 24.14
CA ALA A 329 -0.37 -0.66 23.43
C ALA A 329 0.65 -1.39 22.54
N PHE A 330 1.48 -0.63 21.80
CA PHE A 330 2.56 -1.21 20.99
C PHE A 330 3.60 -1.94 21.85
N MET A 331 4.06 -1.33 22.95
CA MET A 331 5.03 -1.95 23.86
C MET A 331 4.52 -3.24 24.52
N ASN A 332 3.20 -3.35 24.73
CA ASN A 332 2.59 -4.58 25.24
C ASN A 332 2.59 -5.72 24.22
N THR A 333 2.71 -5.42 22.93
CA THR A 333 2.76 -6.44 21.88
C THR A 333 4.15 -6.64 21.28
N ALA A 334 5.07 -5.69 21.51
CA ALA A 334 6.44 -5.73 21.02
C ALA A 334 7.20 -7.01 21.42
N SER A 335 8.11 -7.44 20.54
CA SER A 335 8.93 -8.63 20.76
C SER A 335 9.80 -8.51 22.02
N ASP A 336 10.19 -9.65 22.59
CA ASP A 336 11.07 -9.68 23.76
C ASP A 336 12.42 -8.99 23.47
N HIS A 337 12.88 -9.02 22.21
CA HIS A 337 14.09 -8.32 21.77
C HIS A 337 13.95 -6.80 21.89
N VAL A 338 12.87 -6.23 21.33
CA VAL A 338 12.61 -4.77 21.39
C VAL A 338 12.44 -4.31 22.84
N ARG A 339 11.69 -5.08 23.64
CA ARG A 339 11.50 -4.78 25.07
C ARG A 339 12.82 -4.87 25.85
N GLY A 340 13.64 -5.87 25.55
CA GLY A 340 14.97 -6.04 26.13
C GLY A 340 15.91 -4.90 25.77
N ASP A 341 15.95 -4.48 24.51
CA ASP A 341 16.75 -3.34 24.05
C ASP A 341 16.41 -2.07 24.84
N LEU A 342 15.12 -1.75 24.94
CA LEU A 342 14.67 -0.58 25.71
C LEU A 342 15.01 -0.71 27.20
N PHE A 343 14.81 -1.88 27.80
CA PHE A 343 15.07 -2.09 29.22
C PHE A 343 16.56 -1.99 29.59
N PHE A 344 17.44 -2.59 28.78
CA PHE A 344 18.86 -2.68 29.10
C PHE A 344 19.69 -1.50 28.59
N LYS A 345 19.25 -0.83 27.51
CA LYS A 345 20.07 0.17 26.82
C LYS A 345 19.53 1.60 26.90
N TYR A 346 18.25 1.81 27.23
CA TYR A 346 17.71 3.15 27.38
C TYR A 346 18.23 3.79 28.69
N PRO A 347 18.75 5.03 28.67
CA PRO A 347 19.54 5.56 29.78
C PRO A 347 18.73 5.99 31.01
N GLU A 348 17.41 6.16 30.88
CA GLU A 348 16.55 6.71 31.94
C GLU A 348 15.35 5.81 32.24
N PRO A 349 14.90 5.73 33.51
CA PRO A 349 13.65 5.05 33.81
C PRO A 349 12.46 5.78 33.17
N GLY A 350 11.42 5.02 32.84
CA GLY A 350 10.20 5.57 32.28
C GLY A 350 9.48 6.56 33.21
N ASN A 351 8.88 7.60 32.62
CA ASN A 351 8.17 8.64 33.37
C ASN A 351 6.64 8.64 33.20
N ALA A 352 6.09 7.80 32.33
CA ALA A 352 4.64 7.70 32.07
C ALA A 352 4.04 6.37 32.55
N GLY A 353 4.20 6.07 33.85
CA GLY A 353 3.66 4.87 34.48
C GLY A 353 4.62 3.67 34.49
N ALA A 354 5.00 3.13 33.33
CA ALA A 354 5.95 2.04 33.25
C ALA A 354 7.38 2.53 33.53
N LYS A 355 8.13 1.86 34.42
CA LYS A 355 9.53 2.23 34.74
C LYS A 355 10.59 1.54 33.88
N TRP A 356 10.24 0.40 33.28
CA TRP A 356 11.15 -0.47 32.55
C TRP A 356 11.37 -0.03 31.08
N ARG A 357 10.60 0.92 30.57
CA ARG A 357 10.70 1.45 29.20
C ARG A 357 10.53 2.97 29.20
N PRO A 358 11.03 3.69 28.18
CA PRO A 358 10.71 5.11 28.03
C PRO A 358 9.23 5.34 27.74
N SER A 359 8.75 6.53 28.10
CA SER A 359 7.52 7.10 27.51
C SER A 359 7.76 7.51 26.06
N TRP A 360 6.68 7.74 25.31
CA TRP A 360 6.79 8.25 23.94
C TRP A 360 7.52 9.60 23.89
N ASN A 361 7.25 10.48 24.84
CA ASN A 361 7.96 11.76 24.94
C ASN A 361 9.45 11.58 25.20
N GLN A 362 9.84 10.63 26.05
CA GLN A 362 11.24 10.30 26.27
C GLN A 362 11.93 9.83 24.98
N VAL A 363 11.26 8.97 24.19
CA VAL A 363 11.76 8.56 22.86
C VAL A 363 11.96 9.77 21.94
N LEU A 364 11.02 10.71 21.91
CA LEU A 364 11.13 11.92 21.07
C LEU A 364 12.24 12.88 21.53
N GLU A 365 12.56 12.91 22.81
CA GLU A 365 13.58 13.82 23.35
C GLU A 365 15.00 13.22 23.31
N LYS A 366 15.14 11.89 23.50
CA LYS A 366 16.42 11.23 23.83
C LYS A 366 16.56 9.82 23.24
N SER A 367 16.26 9.66 21.95
CA SER A 367 16.57 8.44 21.19
C SER A 367 17.96 8.49 20.57
#